data_AF-A0A2E2EKX0-F1
#
_entry.id   AF-A0A2E2EKX0-F1
#
_cell.length_a   1.000
_cell.length_b   1.000
_cell.length_c   1.000
_cell.angle_alpha   90.00
_cell.angle_beta   90.00
_cell.angle_gamma   90.00
#
_symmetry.space_group_name_H-M   'P 1'
#
loop_
_entity.id
_entity.type
_entity.pdbx_description
1 polymer ?
#
loop_
_entity_poly.entity_id
_entity_poly.type
_entity_poly.pdbx_seq_one_letter_code
_entity_poly.pdbx_strand_id
1 'polypeptide(L)'
;MLLLILEEEIIFSSNVIAHLLIRFLFVFAICIPFDIRDVKYDNIKLKTIPIFFGVSRSKLISFICLLFAIIISTFQYWNNKLSVGFFIAISLSCIVSSIFIKKSNEKKSDFFFSFWVESLSILLYLFLVISITLF
;
A
#
# COMPACT_ATOMS: atom_id res chain seq x y z
N MET A 1 11.93 -1.43 -7.34
CA MET A 1 12.30 -2.59 -6.49
C MET A 1 12.73 -3.81 -7.30
N LEU A 2 11.91 -4.32 -8.24
CA LEU A 2 12.33 -5.48 -9.06
C LEU A 2 13.63 -5.24 -9.83
N LEU A 3 13.75 -4.06 -10.45
CA LEU A 3 14.96 -3.68 -11.17
C LEU A 3 16.20 -3.68 -10.26
N LEU A 4 16.10 -3.12 -9.06
CA LEU A 4 17.20 -3.11 -8.07
C LEU A 4 17.64 -4.53 -7.67
N ILE A 5 16.69 -5.46 -7.53
CA ILE A 5 17.00 -6.87 -7.22
C ILE A 5 17.79 -7.51 -8.36
N LEU A 6 17.45 -7.19 -9.61
CA LEU A 6 18.16 -7.68 -10.80
C LEU A 6 19.55 -7.04 -10.93
N GLU A 7 19.65 -5.74 -10.63
CA GLU A 7 20.90 -4.96 -10.68
C GLU A 7 21.92 -5.46 -9.65
N GLU A 8 21.46 -5.80 -8.44
CA GLU A 8 22.30 -6.33 -7.35
C GLU A 8 22.45 -7.87 -7.39
N GLU A 9 22.01 -8.52 -8.49
CA GLU A 9 22.06 -9.97 -8.69
C GLU A 9 21.48 -10.80 -7.51
N ILE A 10 20.47 -10.25 -6.83
CA ILE A 10 19.85 -10.91 -5.67
C ILE A 10 19.02 -12.11 -6.16
N ILE A 11 19.27 -13.28 -5.55
CA ILE A 11 18.57 -14.52 -5.90
C ILE A 11 17.06 -14.38 -5.70
N PHE A 12 16.29 -14.68 -6.75
CA PHE A 12 14.83 -14.76 -6.69
C PHE A 12 14.37 -15.95 -5.84
N SER A 13 14.19 -15.71 -4.55
CA SER A 13 13.55 -16.65 -3.62
C SER A 13 12.06 -16.35 -3.46
N SER A 14 11.31 -17.33 -2.96
CA SER A 14 9.91 -17.14 -2.56
C SER A 14 9.74 -15.98 -1.56
N ASN A 15 10.74 -15.74 -0.71
CA ASN A 15 10.73 -14.62 0.23
C ASN A 15 10.85 -13.26 -0.45
N VAL A 16 11.70 -13.16 -1.47
CA VAL A 16 11.87 -11.94 -2.28
C VAL A 16 10.59 -11.63 -3.06
N ILE A 17 9.96 -12.66 -3.64
CA ILE A 17 8.67 -12.52 -4.35
C ILE A 17 7.58 -12.03 -3.39
N ALA A 18 7.46 -12.63 -2.20
CA ALA A 18 6.51 -12.20 -1.19
C ALA A 18 6.77 -10.75 -0.74
N HIS A 19 8.04 -10.35 -0.61
CA HIS A 19 8.38 -8.97 -0.33
C HIS A 19 7.93 -8.00 -1.43
N LEU A 20 8.20 -8.32 -2.70
CA LEU A 20 7.74 -7.51 -3.84
C LEU A 20 6.22 -7.40 -3.87
N LEU A 21 5.52 -8.51 -3.65
CA LEU A 21 4.07 -8.55 -3.65
C LEU A 21 3.46 -7.69 -2.54
N ILE A 22 4.02 -7.70 -1.33
CA ILE A 22 3.59 -6.82 -0.24
C ILE A 22 3.69 -5.34 -0.64
N ARG A 23 4.81 -4.91 -1.25
CA ARG A 23 5.00 -3.51 -1.64
C ARG A 23 4.08 -3.12 -2.79
N PHE A 24 3.90 -4.02 -3.76
CA PHE A 24 2.94 -3.81 -4.84
C PHE A 24 1.52 -3.64 -4.31
N LEU A 25 1.05 -4.55 -3.44
CA LEU A 25 -0.29 -4.48 -2.85
C LEU A 25 -0.49 -3.20 -2.03
N PHE A 26 0.52 -2.80 -1.25
CA PHE A 26 0.46 -1.57 -0.46
C PHE A 26 0.38 -0.33 -1.36
N VAL A 27 1.30 -0.18 -2.32
CA VAL A 27 1.33 0.96 -3.26
C VAL A 27 0.03 1.01 -4.06
N PHE A 28 -0.41 -0.12 -4.60
CA PHE A 28 -1.67 -0.21 -5.34
C PHE A 28 -2.87 0.24 -4.50
N ALA A 29 -2.93 -0.16 -3.22
CA ALA A 29 -4.01 0.24 -2.32
C ALA A 29 -4.03 1.76 -2.06
N ILE A 30 -2.87 2.40 -1.89
CA ILE A 30 -2.78 3.85 -1.64
C ILE A 30 -2.90 4.70 -2.91
N CYS A 31 -2.74 4.11 -4.10
CA CYS A 31 -3.03 4.79 -5.37
C CYS A 31 -4.53 5.01 -5.61
N ILE A 32 -5.38 4.05 -5.20
CA ILE A 32 -6.84 4.11 -5.44
C ILE A 32 -7.51 5.38 -4.87
N PRO A 33 -7.17 5.90 -3.68
CA PRO A 33 -7.66 7.19 -3.22
C PRO A 33 -7.44 8.35 -4.19
N PHE A 34 -6.35 8.37 -4.95
CA PHE A 34 -6.12 9.41 -5.97
C PHE A 34 -7.09 9.24 -7.13
N ASP A 35 -7.33 8.02 -7.62
CA ASP A 35 -8.39 7.77 -8.60
C ASP A 35 -9.77 8.21 -8.06
N ILE A 36 -10.05 8.02 -6.76
CA ILE A 36 -11.31 8.44 -6.13
C ILE A 36 -11.43 9.97 -6.12
N ARG A 37 -10.33 10.70 -5.92
CA ARG A 37 -10.32 12.17 -6.03
C ARG A 37 -10.71 12.60 -7.44
N ASP A 38 -10.16 11.91 -8.45
CA ASP A 38 -10.19 12.34 -9.83
C ASP A 38 -11.48 11.97 -10.59
N VAL A 39 -12.38 11.17 -9.98
CA VAL A 39 -13.69 10.77 -10.55
C VAL A 39 -14.49 11.91 -11.18
N LYS A 40 -14.45 13.13 -10.59
CA LYS A 40 -15.21 14.28 -11.09
C LYS A 40 -14.61 14.94 -12.32
N TYR A 41 -13.31 14.76 -12.53
CA TYR A 41 -12.54 15.40 -13.58
C TYR A 41 -12.24 14.43 -14.73
N ASP A 42 -12.12 13.14 -14.41
CA ASP A 42 -11.83 12.09 -15.37
C ASP A 42 -12.97 11.89 -16.37
N ASN A 43 -12.59 11.73 -17.63
CA ASN A 43 -13.52 11.31 -18.67
C ASN A 43 -13.99 9.87 -18.38
N ILE A 44 -15.30 9.60 -18.50
CA ILE A 44 -15.90 8.27 -18.32
C ILE A 44 -15.21 7.19 -19.19
N LYS A 45 -14.62 7.58 -20.33
CA LYS A 45 -13.85 6.67 -21.20
C LYS A 45 -12.54 6.14 -20.58
N LEU A 46 -11.99 6.81 -19.54
CA LEU A 46 -10.72 6.44 -18.91
C LEU A 46 -10.80 5.20 -18.01
N LYS A 47 -12.00 4.64 -17.76
CA LYS A 47 -12.22 3.34 -17.07
C LYS A 47 -11.31 3.09 -15.85
N THR A 48 -11.10 4.09 -15.00
CA THR A 48 -10.39 3.92 -13.71
C THR A 48 -11.20 3.02 -12.77
N ILE A 49 -10.57 2.51 -11.71
CA ILE A 49 -11.22 1.58 -10.76
C ILE A 49 -12.51 2.20 -10.18
N PRO A 50 -12.51 3.48 -9.72
CA PRO A 50 -13.73 4.12 -9.22
C PRO A 50 -14.79 4.39 -10.27
N ILE A 51 -14.41 4.70 -11.52
CA ILE A 51 -15.37 4.89 -12.62
C ILE A 51 -16.03 3.55 -12.98
N PHE A 52 -15.27 2.45 -13.01
CA PHE A 52 -15.79 1.15 -13.42
C PHE A 52 -16.57 0.42 -12.30
N PHE A 53 -16.04 0.41 -11.07
CA PHE A 53 -16.64 -0.33 -9.96
C PHE A 53 -17.46 0.55 -8.99
N GLY A 54 -17.26 1.86 -9.01
CA GLY A 54 -17.78 2.81 -8.04
C GLY A 54 -16.81 3.06 -6.87
N VAL A 55 -16.92 4.23 -6.23
CA VAL A 55 -16.06 4.66 -5.12
C VAL A 55 -16.07 3.65 -3.96
N SER A 56 -17.24 3.18 -3.53
CA SER A 56 -17.35 2.25 -2.40
C SER A 56 -16.65 0.92 -2.66
N ARG A 57 -16.77 0.37 -3.87
CA ARG A 57 -16.09 -0.88 -4.25
C ARG A 57 -14.59 -0.69 -4.43
N SER A 58 -14.16 0.49 -4.89
CA SER A 58 -12.74 0.83 -5.01
C SER A 58 -12.03 0.88 -3.66
N LYS A 59 -12.70 1.45 -2.65
CA LYS A 59 -12.21 1.38 -1.26
C LYS A 59 -12.13 -0.05 -0.76
N LEU A 60 -13.13 -0.89 -1.07
CA LEU A 60 -13.10 -2.31 -0.71
C LEU A 60 -11.92 -3.03 -1.35
N ILE A 61 -11.63 -2.79 -2.63
CA ILE A 61 -10.45 -3.33 -3.32
C ILE A 61 -9.17 -2.90 -2.58
N SER A 62 -9.06 -1.62 -2.20
CA SER A 62 -7.92 -1.11 -1.44
C SER A 62 -7.76 -1.84 -0.10
N PHE A 63 -8.85 -2.05 0.65
CA PHE A 63 -8.82 -2.80 1.91
C PHE A 63 -8.43 -4.26 1.73
N ILE A 64 -8.92 -4.92 0.67
CA ILE A 64 -8.54 -6.29 0.33
C ILE A 64 -7.05 -6.38 0.03
N CYS A 65 -6.48 -5.42 -0.72
CA CYS A 65 -5.05 -5.38 -0.99
C CYS A 65 -4.22 -5.21 0.29
N LEU A 66 -4.60 -4.30 1.19
CA LEU A 66 -3.92 -4.13 2.49
C LEU A 66 -4.04 -5.39 3.36
N LEU A 67 -5.20 -6.04 3.35
CA LEU A 67 -5.42 -7.28 4.09
C LEU A 67 -4.53 -8.42 3.56
N PHE A 68 -4.40 -8.57 2.23
CA PHE A 68 -3.48 -9.54 1.66
C PHE A 68 -2.02 -9.21 1.97
N ALA A 69 -1.62 -7.93 1.96
CA ALA A 69 -0.27 -7.53 2.37
C ALA A 69 0.04 -7.95 3.81
N ILE A 70 -0.92 -7.76 4.73
CA ILE A 70 -0.79 -8.22 6.12
C ILE A 70 -0.71 -9.75 6.17
N ILE A 71 -1.60 -10.49 5.50
CA ILE A 71 -1.59 -11.97 5.51
C ILE A 71 -0.24 -12.52 5.03
N ILE A 72 0.30 -11.99 3.94
CA ILE A 72 1.61 -12.42 3.41
C ILE A 72 2.71 -12.09 4.42
N SER A 73 2.69 -10.90 5.03
CA SER A 73 3.68 -10.52 6.06
C SER A 73 3.61 -11.40 7.31
N THR A 74 2.40 -11.79 7.75
CA THR A 74 2.18 -12.72 8.86
C THR A 74 2.76 -14.10 8.53
N PHE A 75 2.55 -14.59 7.30
CA PHE A 75 3.13 -15.85 6.85
C PHE A 75 4.67 -15.80 6.80
N GLN A 76 5.26 -14.69 6.32
CA GLN A 76 6.72 -14.53 6.37
C GLN A 76 7.25 -14.49 7.81
N TYR A 77 6.54 -13.82 8.72
CA TYR A 77 6.90 -13.73 10.13
C TYR A 77 6.89 -15.11 10.81
N TRP A 78 5.80 -15.89 10.67
CA TRP A 78 5.70 -17.23 11.27
C TRP A 78 6.74 -18.23 10.75
N ASN A 79 7.21 -18.05 9.51
CA ASN A 79 8.28 -18.88 8.94
C ASN A 79 9.70 -18.35 9.24
N ASN A 80 9.84 -17.39 10.16
CA ASN A 80 11.11 -16.75 10.50
C ASN A 80 11.83 -16.12 9.29
N LYS A 81 11.06 -15.65 8.28
CA LYS A 81 11.57 -14.98 7.07
C LYS A 81 11.40 -13.46 7.10
N LEU A 82 10.74 -12.94 8.13
CA LEU A 82 10.54 -11.51 8.39
C LEU A 82 10.74 -11.26 9.88
N SER A 83 11.55 -10.24 10.24
CA SER A 83 11.74 -9.87 11.64
C SER A 83 10.46 -9.29 12.24
N VAL A 84 10.32 -9.38 13.57
CA VAL A 84 9.17 -8.81 14.28
C VAL A 84 9.05 -7.30 14.05
N GLY A 85 10.19 -6.58 13.98
CA GLY A 85 10.22 -5.15 13.71
C GLY A 85 9.61 -4.80 12.35
N PHE A 86 10.04 -5.48 11.28
CA PHE A 86 9.48 -5.25 9.95
C PHE A 86 8.01 -5.66 9.84
N PHE A 87 7.61 -6.73 10.51
CA PHE A 87 6.20 -7.15 10.58
C PHE A 87 5.31 -6.08 11.22
N ILE A 88 5.73 -5.53 12.37
CA ILE A 88 5.03 -4.45 13.06
C ILE A 88 4.96 -3.20 12.19
N ALA A 89 6.07 -2.82 11.55
CA ALA A 89 6.13 -1.67 10.67
C ALA A 89 5.12 -1.77 9.52
N ILE A 90 5.11 -2.90 8.79
CA ILE A 90 4.18 -3.13 7.67
C ILE A 90 2.73 -3.09 8.14
N SER A 91 2.43 -3.76 9.26
CA SER A 91 1.08 -3.83 9.82
C SER A 91 0.58 -2.44 10.25
N LEU A 92 1.42 -1.65 10.92
CA LEU A 92 1.08 -0.30 11.33
C LEU A 92 0.86 0.62 10.12
N SER A 93 1.69 0.54 9.09
CA SER A 93 1.49 1.28 7.83
C SER A 93 0.17 0.91 7.16
N CYS A 94 -0.20 -0.37 7.13
CA CYS A 94 -1.49 -0.81 6.57
C CYS A 94 -2.67 -0.28 7.40
N ILE A 95 -2.60 -0.33 8.72
CA ILE A 95 -3.63 0.20 9.62
C ILE A 95 -3.82 1.70 9.39
N VAL A 96 -2.73 2.48 9.40
CA VAL A 96 -2.78 3.92 9.17
C VAL A 96 -3.37 4.21 7.79
N SER A 97 -2.90 3.54 6.75
CA SER A 97 -3.39 3.71 5.38
C SER A 97 -4.88 3.41 5.26
N SER A 98 -5.39 2.39 5.96
CA SER A 98 -6.81 2.05 5.95
C SER A 98 -7.70 3.18 6.49
N ILE A 99 -7.22 3.95 7.47
CA ILE A 99 -7.95 5.09 8.03
C ILE A 99 -8.08 6.20 6.98
N PHE A 100 -7.02 6.50 6.25
CA PHE A 100 -7.03 7.51 5.19
C PHE A 100 -7.87 7.07 3.97
N ILE A 101 -7.75 5.81 3.56
CA ILE A 101 -8.59 5.22 2.50
C ILE A 101 -10.07 5.31 2.88
N LYS A 102 -10.45 4.98 4.12
CA LYS A 102 -11.85 5.10 4.59
C LYS A 102 -12.37 6.54 4.43
N LYS A 103 -11.54 7.51 4.79
CA LYS A 103 -11.85 8.96 4.74
C LYS A 103 -11.83 9.56 3.33
N SER A 104 -11.20 8.90 2.35
CA SER A 104 -11.14 9.39 0.96
C SER A 104 -12.53 9.53 0.35
N ASN A 105 -12.81 10.64 -0.34
CA ASN A 105 -14.05 10.86 -1.06
C ASN A 105 -13.83 12.00 -2.08
N GLU A 106 -14.62 12.04 -3.14
CA GLU A 106 -14.58 13.05 -4.21
C GLU A 106 -14.82 14.49 -3.72
N LYS A 107 -15.31 14.66 -2.47
CA LYS A 107 -15.56 15.97 -1.84
C LYS A 107 -14.42 16.43 -0.92
N LYS A 108 -13.41 15.59 -0.69
CA LYS A 108 -12.24 15.97 0.12
C LYS A 108 -11.39 17.00 -0.63
N SER A 109 -10.73 17.88 0.12
CA SER A 109 -9.85 18.91 -0.47
C SER A 109 -8.64 18.27 -1.13
N ASP A 110 -8.06 18.95 -2.12
CA ASP A 110 -6.84 18.48 -2.79
C ASP A 110 -5.68 18.30 -1.79
N PHE A 111 -5.60 19.18 -0.79
CA PHE A 111 -4.64 19.07 0.31
C PHE A 111 -4.76 17.74 1.08
N PHE A 112 -5.98 17.19 1.22
CA PHE A 112 -6.15 15.87 1.85
C PHE A 112 -5.37 14.78 1.09
N PHE A 113 -5.44 14.79 -0.23
CA PHE A 113 -4.76 13.79 -1.04
C PHE A 113 -3.27 14.08 -1.16
N SER A 114 -2.91 15.31 -1.56
CA SER A 114 -1.53 15.69 -1.82
C SER A 114 -0.63 15.69 -0.59
N PHE A 115 -1.18 15.94 0.60
CA PHE A 115 -0.42 15.87 1.84
C PHE A 115 -0.63 14.54 2.55
N TRP A 116 -1.86 14.22 2.97
CA TRP A 116 -2.08 13.10 3.88
C TRP A 116 -1.98 11.74 3.20
N VAL A 117 -2.59 11.58 2.02
CA VAL A 117 -2.54 10.29 1.30
C VAL A 117 -1.16 10.06 0.70
N GLU A 118 -0.55 11.08 0.10
CA GLU A 118 0.81 11.00 -0.46
C GLU A 118 1.85 10.64 0.61
N SER A 119 1.70 11.18 1.83
CA SER A 119 2.58 10.88 2.96
C SER A 119 2.56 9.40 3.36
N LEU A 120 1.57 8.60 2.96
CA LEU A 120 1.52 7.17 3.29
C LEU A 120 2.69 6.39 2.68
N SER A 121 3.14 6.79 1.49
CA SER A 121 4.32 6.24 0.80
C SER A 121 5.57 6.41 1.66
N ILE A 122 5.76 7.63 2.19
CA ILE A 122 6.88 7.99 3.05
C ILE A 122 6.73 7.32 4.42
N LEU A 123 5.52 7.25 4.96
CA LEU A 123 5.23 6.66 6.27
C LEU A 123 5.60 5.17 6.33
N LEU A 124 5.36 4.41 5.25
CA LEU A 124 5.86 3.02 5.16
C LEU A 124 7.37 2.96 5.29
N TYR A 125 8.09 3.78 4.52
CA TYR A 125 9.54 3.85 4.59
C TYR A 125 10.02 4.24 6.00
N LEU A 126 9.39 5.24 6.62
CA LEU A 126 9.73 5.74 7.94
C LEU A 126 9.57 4.65 9.02
N PHE A 127 8.48 3.89 8.99
CA PHE A 127 8.28 2.77 9.92
C PHE A 127 9.29 1.64 9.70
N LEU A 128 9.64 1.32 8.45
CA LEU A 128 10.68 0.33 8.15
C LEU A 128 12.04 0.76 8.69
N VAL A 129 12.43 2.03 8.50
CA VAL A 129 13.70 2.57 9.04
C VAL A 129 13.71 2.55 10.57
N ILE A 130 12.63 3.01 11.21
CA ILE A 130 12.51 2.97 12.68
C ILE A 130 12.65 1.53 13.19
N SER A 131 12.08 0.55 12.49
CA SER A 131 12.15 -0.84 12.91
C SER A 131 13.57 -1.41 12.93
N ILE A 132 14.47 -0.90 12.08
CA ILE A 132 15.89 -1.28 12.07
C ILE A 132 16.63 -0.74 13.30
N THR A 133 16.19 0.41 13.83
CA THR A 133 16.85 1.03 14.99
C THR A 133 16.36 0.48 16.33
N LEU A 134 15.15 -0.08 16.38
CA LEU A 134 14.51 -0.55 17.61
C LEU A 134 14.67 -2.06 17.87
N PHE A 135 14.97 -2.86 16.84
CA PHE A 135 15.05 -4.32 16.89
C PHE A 135 16.33 -4.80 16.22
#